data_AF-J0CQP5-F1
#
_entry.id   AF-J0CQP5-F1
#
_cell.length_a   1.000
_cell.length_b   1.000
_cell.length_c   1.000
_cell.angle_alpha   90.00
_cell.angle_beta   90.00
_cell.angle_gamma   90.00
#
_symmetry.space_group_name_H-M   'P 1'
#
loop_
_entity.id
_entity.type
_entity.pdbx_description
1 polymer ?
#
loop_
_entity_poly.entity_id
_entity_poly.type
_entity_poly.pdbx_seq_one_letter_code
_entity_poly.pdbx_strand_id
1 'polypeptide(L)'
;MNEKGIKKVITKLILNSAFGRFGMSIFKPVTELVDNIKFQKILITHRVLDFDQLNDNLFMVTYESQISTDLVKKGGKLYYSDTDSIVTDIDLPDELIGKELGKFKVEYKIKKAIFITGKTYYLLLDNGEIVIKAKGVNSRSLTPEDFEDIYKKRTKIYNKEGV
;
A
#
# COMPACT_ATOMS: atom_id res chain seq x y z
N MET A 1 2.75 31.88 4.98
CA MET A 1 1.67 30.88 4.83
C MET A 1 0.40 31.46 5.46
N ASN A 2 -0.70 31.56 4.72
CA ASN A 2 -1.95 32.24 5.15
C ASN A 2 -2.63 31.49 6.33
N GLU A 3 -3.22 32.22 7.30
CA GLU A 3 -3.98 31.71 8.45
C GLU A 3 -5.03 30.63 8.08
N LYS A 4 -5.75 30.80 6.97
CA LYS A 4 -6.70 29.84 6.40
C LYS A 4 -6.03 28.53 5.98
N GLY A 5 -4.81 28.61 5.49
CA GLY A 5 -3.99 27.44 5.13
C GLY A 5 -3.53 26.67 6.37
N ILE A 6 -3.13 27.38 7.43
CA ILE A 6 -2.73 26.78 8.71
C ILE A 6 -3.90 26.05 9.35
N LYS A 7 -5.07 26.70 9.44
CA LYS A 7 -6.31 26.07 9.96
C LYS A 7 -6.65 24.79 9.19
N LYS A 8 -6.60 24.83 7.85
CA LYS A 8 -6.86 23.64 7.01
C LYS A 8 -5.90 22.49 7.29
N VAL A 9 -4.61 22.77 7.46
CA VAL A 9 -3.59 21.74 7.74
C VAL A 9 -3.82 21.12 9.12
N ILE A 10 -4.06 21.94 10.15
CA ILE A 10 -4.31 21.46 11.52
C ILE A 10 -5.60 20.62 11.56
N THR A 11 -6.69 21.07 10.94
CA THR A 11 -7.94 20.31 10.90
C THR A 11 -7.76 18.97 10.17
N LYS A 12 -7.03 18.95 9.04
CA LYS A 12 -6.71 17.70 8.33
C LYS A 12 -5.86 16.75 9.18
N LEU A 13 -4.90 17.28 9.92
CA LEU A 13 -4.05 16.49 10.82
C LEU A 13 -4.87 15.84 11.93
N ILE A 14 -5.72 16.61 12.61
CA ILE A 14 -6.54 16.10 13.72
C ILE A 14 -7.49 15.00 13.22
N LEU A 15 -8.18 15.24 12.10
CA LEU A 15 -9.12 14.26 11.53
C LEU A 15 -8.42 12.95 11.15
N ASN A 16 -7.31 13.05 10.42
CA ASN A 16 -6.57 11.86 9.97
C ASN A 16 -5.97 11.08 11.16
N SER A 17 -5.48 11.79 12.18
CA SER A 17 -4.86 11.17 13.35
C SER A 17 -5.92 10.51 14.25
N ALA A 18 -7.07 11.16 14.44
CA ALA A 18 -8.16 10.62 15.25
C ALA A 18 -8.73 9.33 14.63
N PHE A 19 -9.01 9.33 13.31
CA PHE A 19 -9.49 8.14 12.63
C PHE A 19 -8.43 7.02 12.64
N GLY A 20 -7.16 7.37 12.45
CA GLY A 20 -6.04 6.44 12.58
C GLY A 20 -6.03 5.72 13.93
N ARG A 21 -6.32 6.42 15.04
CA ARG A 21 -6.39 5.80 16.38
C ARG A 21 -7.52 4.78 16.52
N PHE A 22 -8.68 5.02 15.90
CA PHE A 22 -9.80 4.08 15.91
C PHE A 22 -9.57 2.89 14.97
N GLY A 23 -8.83 3.08 13.88
CA GLY A 23 -8.45 2.02 12.93
C GLY A 23 -7.15 1.30 13.26
N MET A 24 -6.47 1.65 14.36
CA MET A 24 -5.33 0.88 14.85
C MET A 24 -5.83 -0.51 15.23
N SER A 25 -5.25 -1.54 14.61
CA SER A 25 -5.52 -2.91 15.02
C SER A 25 -5.34 -3.03 16.54
N ILE A 26 -6.39 -3.48 17.22
CA ILE A 26 -6.34 -3.86 18.64
C ILE A 26 -5.28 -4.96 18.82
N PHE A 27 -5.09 -5.75 17.76
CA PHE A 27 -4.17 -6.86 17.61
C PHE A 27 -2.90 -6.36 16.94
N LYS A 28 -1.96 -5.87 17.74
CA LYS A 28 -0.63 -5.52 17.26
C LYS A 28 0.23 -6.78 17.22
N PRO A 29 1.09 -6.95 16.20
CA PRO A 29 2.07 -8.02 16.23
C PRO A 29 2.92 -7.87 17.49
N VAL A 30 3.09 -8.98 18.20
CA VAL A 30 3.89 -9.02 19.44
C VAL A 30 5.30 -9.37 19.03
N THR A 31 6.27 -8.52 19.38
CA THR A 31 7.69 -8.80 19.27
C THR A 31 8.22 -9.06 20.67
N GLU A 32 8.66 -10.28 20.94
CA GLU A 32 9.24 -10.64 22.24
C GLU A 32 10.45 -11.57 22.10
N LEU A 33 11.29 -11.53 23.13
CA LEU A 33 12.40 -12.47 23.32
C LEU A 33 11.87 -13.72 24.02
N VAL A 34 12.08 -14.87 23.40
CA VAL A 34 11.52 -16.14 23.87
C VAL A 34 12.57 -17.23 23.89
N ASP A 35 12.43 -18.16 24.83
CA ASP A 35 13.23 -19.38 24.83
C ASP A 35 12.78 -20.34 23.72
N ASN A 36 13.55 -21.40 23.51
CA ASN A 36 13.25 -22.39 22.48
C ASN A 36 11.86 -23.03 22.68
N ILE A 37 11.46 -23.31 23.92
CA ILE A 37 10.18 -23.96 24.22
C ILE A 37 9.00 -23.05 23.83
N LYS A 38 9.07 -21.77 24.20
CA LYS A 38 8.05 -20.77 23.91
C LYS A 38 8.05 -20.41 22.42
N PHE A 39 9.21 -20.40 21.76
CA PHE A 39 9.31 -20.24 20.32
C PHE A 39 8.55 -21.34 19.55
N GLN A 40 8.77 -22.61 19.89
CA GLN A 40 8.04 -23.73 19.27
C GLN A 40 6.53 -23.60 19.46
N LYS A 41 6.09 -23.15 20.65
CA LYS A 41 4.67 -22.93 20.92
C LYS A 41 4.08 -21.82 20.04
N ILE A 42 4.81 -20.71 19.82
CA ILE A 42 4.37 -19.59 19.00
C ILE A 42 4.27 -19.99 17.52
N LEU A 43 5.24 -20.75 16.99
CA LEU A 43 5.22 -21.27 15.62
C LEU A 43 3.95 -22.08 15.30
N ILE A 44 3.44 -22.84 16.29
CA ILE A 44 2.27 -23.72 16.12
C ILE A 44 0.96 -22.94 16.31
N THR A 45 0.95 -21.97 17.21
CA THR A 45 -0.29 -21.33 17.67
C THR A 45 -0.60 -20.00 17.00
N HIS A 46 0.39 -19.36 16.39
CA HIS A 46 0.27 -18.02 15.83
C HIS A 46 0.95 -17.92 14.46
N ARG A 47 0.50 -16.97 13.63
CA ARG A 47 1.20 -16.65 12.38
C ARG A 47 2.45 -15.84 12.71
N VAL A 48 3.61 -16.47 12.61
CA VAL A 48 4.91 -15.80 12.75
C VAL A 48 5.16 -14.93 11.52
N LEU A 49 5.50 -13.67 11.77
CA LEU A 49 5.84 -12.66 10.77
C LEU A 49 7.35 -12.60 10.52
N ASP A 50 8.15 -12.72 11.59
CA ASP A 50 9.60 -12.62 11.54
C ASP A 50 10.25 -13.28 12.77
N PHE A 51 11.46 -13.83 12.64
CA PHE A 51 12.23 -14.33 13.77
C PHE A 51 13.75 -14.27 13.54
N ASP A 52 14.49 -13.97 14.61
CA ASP A 52 15.96 -13.97 14.63
C ASP A 52 16.47 -14.76 15.84
N GLN A 53 17.48 -15.61 15.64
CA GLN A 53 18.16 -16.29 16.73
C GLN A 53 19.30 -15.42 17.26
N LEU A 54 19.26 -15.08 18.55
CA LEU A 54 20.29 -14.26 19.19
C LEU A 54 21.41 -15.11 19.79
N ASN A 55 21.08 -16.30 20.28
CA ASN A 55 22.00 -17.32 20.79
C ASN A 55 21.30 -18.68 20.88
N ASP A 56 21.99 -19.71 21.37
CA ASP A 56 21.49 -21.11 21.38
C ASP A 56 20.12 -21.28 22.04
N ASN A 57 19.75 -20.41 22.97
CA ASN A 57 18.53 -20.53 23.78
C ASN A 57 17.55 -19.37 23.65
N LEU A 58 17.82 -18.33 22.84
CA LEU A 58 17.01 -17.12 22.77
C LEU A 58 16.69 -16.70 21.34
N PHE A 59 15.40 -16.50 21.07
CA PHE A 59 14.86 -16.08 19.79
C PHE A 59 14.10 -14.77 19.96
N MET A 60 14.28 -13.83 19.05
CA MET A 60 13.43 -12.66 18.89
C MET A 60 12.37 -12.99 17.87
N VAL A 61 11.10 -12.92 18.23
CA VAL A 61 10.01 -13.43 17.37
C VAL A 61 8.91 -12.39 17.29
N THR A 62 8.46 -12.09 16.08
CA THR A 62 7.33 -11.22 15.79
C THR A 62 6.19 -12.05 15.21
N TYR A 63 5.00 -12.02 15.82
CA TYR A 63 3.85 -12.84 15.38
C TYR A 63 2.51 -12.09 15.49
N GLU A 64 1.54 -12.46 14.65
CA GLU A 64 0.16 -11.93 14.71
C GLU A 64 -0.62 -12.51 15.89
N SER A 65 -1.40 -11.68 16.59
CA SER A 65 -2.13 -12.12 17.78
C SER A 65 -3.49 -12.78 17.49
N GLN A 66 -3.84 -13.05 16.23
CA GLN A 66 -5.07 -13.75 15.83
C GLN A 66 -4.83 -14.70 14.65
N ILE A 67 -5.75 -15.67 14.50
CA ILE A 67 -5.79 -16.66 13.41
C ILE A 67 -6.66 -16.09 12.26
N SER A 68 -6.16 -16.12 11.01
CA SER A 68 -6.74 -15.40 9.87
C SER A 68 -7.52 -16.29 8.89
N THR A 69 -8.64 -15.76 8.36
CA THR A 69 -9.25 -16.19 7.08
C THR A 69 -9.85 -14.99 6.34
N ASP A 70 -9.43 -14.79 5.09
CA ASP A 70 -9.86 -13.72 4.19
C ASP A 70 -10.94 -14.18 3.19
N LEU A 71 -11.82 -13.24 2.81
CA LEU A 71 -12.80 -13.33 1.72
C LEU A 71 -12.67 -12.09 0.84
N VAL A 72 -12.56 -12.22 -0.49
CA VAL A 72 -13.09 -11.22 -1.45
C VAL A 72 -13.33 -11.88 -2.81
N LYS A 73 -14.45 -11.53 -3.48
CA LYS A 73 -14.50 -11.26 -4.93
C LYS A 73 -15.86 -10.68 -5.37
N LYS A 74 -15.82 -9.52 -6.05
CA LYS A 74 -16.79 -9.10 -7.08
C LYS A 74 -16.05 -8.39 -8.22
N GLY A 75 -16.50 -8.66 -9.44
CA GLY A 75 -15.74 -8.52 -10.68
C GLY A 75 -15.70 -7.11 -11.26
N GLY A 76 -14.47 -6.63 -11.45
CA GLY A 76 -14.06 -5.42 -12.14
C GLY A 76 -12.52 -5.46 -12.25
N LYS A 77 -11.92 -4.82 -13.27
CA LYS A 77 -10.45 -4.86 -13.44
C LYS A 77 -9.81 -3.66 -12.74
N LEU A 78 -9.51 -3.85 -11.47
CA LEU A 78 -8.77 -2.90 -10.65
C LEU A 78 -7.29 -2.89 -11.05
N TYR A 79 -6.82 -1.80 -11.67
CA TYR A 79 -5.40 -1.66 -12.06
C TYR A 79 -4.51 -1.28 -10.88
N TYR A 80 -5.04 -0.47 -9.96
CA TYR A 80 -4.33 -0.04 -8.76
C TYR A 80 -5.31 0.32 -7.65
N SER A 81 -4.96 0.00 -6.40
CA SER A 81 -5.67 0.46 -5.21
C SER A 81 -4.67 0.73 -4.10
N ASP A 82 -4.85 1.85 -3.42
CA ASP A 82 -4.14 2.24 -2.19
C ASP A 82 -5.18 2.68 -1.15
N THR A 83 -4.71 3.21 -0.01
CA THR A 83 -5.51 3.50 1.18
C THR A 83 -6.76 4.35 0.89
N ASP A 84 -6.69 5.28 -0.04
CA ASP A 84 -7.77 6.22 -0.38
C ASP A 84 -7.86 6.52 -1.89
N SER A 85 -7.22 5.72 -2.75
CA SER A 85 -7.19 5.94 -4.20
C SER A 85 -7.31 4.64 -4.98
N ILE A 86 -8.05 4.70 -6.08
CA ILE A 86 -8.34 3.57 -6.96
C ILE A 86 -8.12 4.00 -8.41
N VAL A 87 -7.53 3.12 -9.22
CA VAL A 87 -7.44 3.26 -10.68
C VAL A 87 -8.12 2.05 -11.31
N THR A 88 -9.13 2.32 -12.12
CA THR A 88 -10.05 1.34 -12.71
C THR A 88 -10.41 1.77 -14.14
N ASP A 89 -10.79 0.82 -14.99
CA ASP A 89 -11.33 1.09 -16.34
C ASP A 89 -12.83 1.36 -16.34
N ILE A 90 -13.55 0.90 -15.33
CA ILE A 90 -14.96 1.20 -15.16
C ILE A 90 -15.17 2.54 -14.47
N ASP A 91 -16.17 3.29 -14.95
CA ASP A 91 -16.69 4.42 -14.20
C ASP A 91 -17.30 3.91 -12.89
N LEU A 92 -16.91 4.54 -11.78
CA LEU A 92 -17.55 4.31 -10.49
C LEU A 92 -18.98 4.88 -10.55
N PRO A 93 -19.96 4.26 -9.88
CA PRO A 93 -21.31 4.82 -9.77
C PRO A 93 -21.29 6.28 -9.34
N ASP A 94 -22.12 7.12 -9.95
CA ASP A 94 -22.19 8.57 -9.66
C ASP A 94 -22.41 8.87 -8.17
N GLU A 95 -23.07 7.96 -7.44
CA GLU A 95 -23.28 8.03 -6.00
C GLU A 95 -21.97 8.02 -5.19
N LEU A 96 -20.93 7.34 -5.69
CA LEU A 96 -19.61 7.24 -5.08
C LEU A 96 -18.69 8.38 -5.52
N ILE A 97 -19.06 9.17 -6.53
CA ILE A 97 -18.23 10.25 -7.06
C ILE A 97 -18.70 11.60 -6.53
N GLY A 98 -17.80 12.41 -5.98
CA GLY A 98 -18.17 13.73 -5.47
C GLY A 98 -17.07 14.47 -4.73
N LYS A 99 -17.34 15.74 -4.38
CA LYS A 99 -16.46 16.57 -3.55
C LYS A 99 -16.81 16.51 -2.05
N GLU A 100 -17.87 15.77 -1.70
CA GLU A 100 -18.37 15.61 -0.34
C GLU A 100 -17.55 14.56 0.43
N LEU A 101 -17.67 14.58 1.75
CA LEU A 101 -16.95 13.64 2.62
C LEU A 101 -17.43 12.19 2.35
N GLY A 102 -16.47 11.27 2.17
CA GLY A 102 -16.75 9.85 1.92
C GLY A 102 -16.95 9.48 0.45
N LYS A 103 -16.97 10.46 -0.47
CA LYS A 103 -17.01 10.21 -1.92
C LYS A 103 -15.61 10.27 -2.55
N PHE A 104 -15.43 9.51 -3.63
CA PHE A 104 -14.24 9.56 -4.47
C PHE A 104 -14.28 10.81 -5.33
N LYS A 105 -13.30 11.68 -5.12
CA LYS A 105 -13.07 12.82 -6.02
C LYS A 105 -12.30 12.32 -7.24
N VAL A 106 -12.79 12.65 -8.44
CA VAL A 106 -12.02 12.43 -9.67
C VAL A 106 -10.78 13.33 -9.65
N GLU A 107 -9.61 12.72 -9.46
CA GLU A 107 -8.33 13.44 -9.45
C GLU A 107 -7.72 13.56 -10.85
N TYR A 108 -7.72 12.47 -11.62
CA TYR A 108 -6.96 12.36 -12.86
C TYR A 108 -7.76 11.60 -13.94
N LYS A 109 -7.66 12.06 -15.18
CA LYS A 109 -7.99 11.28 -16.37
C LYS A 109 -6.69 10.82 -17.03
N ILE A 110 -6.50 9.50 -17.08
CA ILE A 110 -5.20 8.89 -17.36
C ILE A 110 -5.24 8.25 -18.74
N LYS A 111 -4.31 8.67 -19.60
CA LYS A 111 -4.10 8.10 -20.93
C LYS A 111 -3.26 6.83 -20.90
N LYS A 112 -2.22 6.82 -20.07
CA LYS A 112 -1.31 5.68 -19.87
C LYS A 112 -0.85 5.64 -18.43
N ALA A 113 -0.78 4.46 -17.84
CA ALA A 113 -0.23 4.27 -16.50
C ALA A 113 0.68 3.04 -16.46
N ILE A 114 1.74 3.12 -15.67
CA ILE A 114 2.60 1.99 -15.34
C ILE A 114 2.71 1.91 -13.83
N PHE A 115 2.19 0.81 -13.27
CA PHE A 115 2.26 0.52 -11.85
C PHE A 115 3.31 -0.57 -11.61
N ILE A 116 4.37 -0.25 -10.87
CA ILE A 116 5.45 -1.21 -10.58
C ILE A 116 5.18 -1.89 -9.24
N THR A 117 4.91 -1.11 -8.20
CA THR A 117 4.56 -1.59 -6.85
C THR A 117 3.61 -0.61 -6.17
N GLY A 118 3.08 -0.99 -5.00
CA GLY A 118 2.33 -0.06 -4.14
C GLY A 118 3.13 1.23 -3.90
N LYS A 119 2.55 2.37 -4.27
CA LYS A 119 3.14 3.73 -4.16
C LYS A 119 4.32 4.02 -5.10
N THR A 120 4.57 3.17 -6.10
CA THR A 120 5.57 3.42 -7.16
C THR A 120 4.96 3.26 -8.54
N TYR A 121 4.62 4.38 -9.18
CA TYR A 121 3.92 4.43 -10.45
C TYR A 121 4.19 5.71 -11.24
N TYR A 122 3.94 5.59 -12.54
CA TYR A 122 3.98 6.67 -13.52
C TYR A 122 2.61 6.79 -14.20
N LEU A 123 2.10 8.01 -14.31
CA LEU A 123 0.86 8.34 -15.02
C LEU A 123 1.14 9.39 -16.10
N LEU A 124 0.62 9.15 -17.31
CA LEU A 124 0.47 10.12 -18.38
C LEU A 124 -1.00 10.53 -18.45
N LEU A 125 -1.27 11.80 -18.17
CA LEU A 125 -2.61 12.36 -18.17
C LEU A 125 -3.07 12.72 -19.58
N ASP A 126 -4.38 12.85 -19.79
CA ASP A 126 -4.94 13.25 -21.09
C ASP A 126 -4.48 14.63 -21.56
N ASN A 127 -4.14 15.52 -20.62
CA ASN A 127 -3.58 16.85 -20.89
C ASN A 127 -2.08 16.83 -21.25
N GLY A 128 -1.44 15.66 -21.26
CA GLY A 128 -0.01 15.49 -21.53
C GLY A 128 0.90 15.67 -20.29
N GLU A 129 0.35 15.98 -19.12
CA GLU A 129 1.13 16.08 -17.89
C GLU A 129 1.55 14.70 -17.37
N ILE A 130 2.72 14.68 -16.72
CA ILE A 130 3.33 13.48 -16.18
C ILE A 130 3.32 13.54 -14.66
N VAL A 131 2.81 12.48 -14.03
CA VAL A 131 2.81 12.31 -12.58
C VAL A 131 3.65 11.09 -12.22
N ILE A 132 4.74 11.31 -11.47
CA ILE A 132 5.62 10.27 -10.97
C ILE A 132 5.52 10.20 -9.45
N LYS A 133 5.26 8.99 -8.94
CA LYS A 133 5.30 8.65 -7.52
C LYS A 133 6.24 7.47 -7.34
N ALA A 134 7.14 7.56 -6.38
CA ALA A 134 8.04 6.47 -6.06
C ALA A 134 8.26 6.40 -4.54
N LYS A 135 8.17 5.18 -4.00
CA LYS A 135 8.42 4.90 -2.58
C LYS A 135 9.89 4.57 -2.38
N GLY A 136 10.54 5.25 -1.44
CA GLY A 136 11.93 4.96 -1.04
C GLY A 136 13.02 5.62 -1.91
N VAL A 137 12.64 6.27 -3.01
CA VAL A 137 13.54 7.03 -3.89
C VAL A 137 12.93 8.38 -4.22
N ASN A 138 13.77 9.37 -4.53
CA ASN A 138 13.29 10.71 -4.87
C ASN A 138 12.54 10.66 -6.21
N SER A 139 11.27 11.06 -6.22
CA SER A 139 10.45 11.02 -7.43
C SER A 139 10.96 11.93 -8.56
N ARG A 140 11.84 12.90 -8.25
CA ARG A 140 12.43 13.82 -9.23
C ARG A 140 13.63 13.23 -9.98
N SER A 141 14.19 12.12 -9.49
CA SER A 141 15.34 11.47 -10.13
C SER A 141 14.93 10.33 -11.07
N LEU A 142 13.63 10.17 -11.34
CA LEU A 142 13.10 9.11 -12.20
C LEU A 142 12.43 9.73 -13.42
N THR A 143 12.62 9.08 -14.56
CA THR A 143 12.04 9.43 -15.85
C THR A 143 11.00 8.41 -16.27
N PRO A 144 10.04 8.76 -17.15
CA PRO A 144 9.09 7.80 -17.72
C PRO A 144 9.77 6.56 -18.32
N GLU A 145 10.93 6.75 -18.95
CA GLU A 145 11.74 5.71 -19.57
C GLU A 145 12.21 4.69 -18.52
N ASP A 146 12.63 5.14 -17.33
CA ASP A 146 13.00 4.24 -16.22
C ASP A 146 11.85 3.32 -15.82
N PHE A 147 10.61 3.84 -15.80
CA PHE A 147 9.42 3.04 -15.49
C PHE A 147 9.11 2.03 -16.60
N GLU A 148 9.26 2.41 -17.87
CA GLU A 148 9.11 1.47 -18.99
C GLU A 148 10.16 0.37 -18.97
N ASP A 149 11.41 0.71 -18.64
CA ASP A 149 12.51 -0.24 -18.58
C ASP A 149 12.37 -1.20 -17.41
N ILE A 150 11.98 -0.70 -16.23
CA ILE A 150 11.67 -1.56 -15.07
C ILE A 150 10.50 -2.48 -15.39
N TYR A 151 9.46 -1.97 -16.05
CA TYR A 151 8.32 -2.78 -16.48
C TYR A 151 8.75 -3.88 -17.45
N LYS A 152 9.46 -3.53 -18.53
CA LYS A 152 9.97 -4.48 -19.55
C LYS A 152 10.89 -5.54 -18.93
N LYS A 153 11.79 -5.15 -18.02
CA LYS A 153 12.67 -6.08 -17.29
C LYS A 153 11.85 -7.07 -16.46
N ARG A 154 10.80 -6.61 -15.76
CA ARG A 154 9.90 -7.49 -15.00
C ARG A 154 9.06 -8.40 -15.88
N THR A 155 8.52 -7.92 -17.00
CA THR A 155 7.71 -8.76 -17.90
C THR A 155 8.57 -9.84 -18.56
N LYS A 156 9.83 -9.56 -18.88
CA LYS A 156 10.77 -10.56 -19.41
C LYS A 156 11.05 -11.70 -18.43
N ILE A 157 11.06 -11.45 -17.12
CA ILE A 157 11.24 -12.50 -16.10
C ILE A 157 10.02 -13.45 -16.06
N TYR A 158 8.84 -13.01 -16.50
CA TYR A 158 7.62 -13.84 -16.57
C TYR A 158 7.40 -14.53 -17.92
N ASN A 159 8.19 -14.20 -18.95
CA ASN A 159 8.27 -15.05 -20.13
C ASN A 159 9.14 -16.24 -19.75
N LYS A 160 8.47 -17.25 -19.20
CA LYS A 160 8.93 -18.62 -19.05
C LYS A 160 9.81 -18.95 -20.27
N GLU A 161 11.10 -19.16 -20.03
CA GLU A 161 11.92 -19.88 -20.99
C GLU A 161 11.15 -21.15 -21.33
N GLY A 162 10.83 -21.29 -22.61
CA GLY A 162 10.23 -22.51 -23.11
C GLY A 162 11.22 -23.64 -22.91
N VAL A 163 10.85 -24.59 -22.04
CA VAL A 163 10.94 -26.03 -22.28
C VAL A 163 9.70 -26.66 -21.63
#